data_AF-X1LAP5-F1
#
_entry.id   AF-X1LAP5-F1
#
_cell.length_a   1.000
_cell.length_b   1.000
_cell.length_c   1.000
_cell.angle_alpha   90.00
_cell.angle_beta   90.00
_cell.angle_gamma   90.00
#
_symmetry.space_group_name_H-M   'P 1'
#
loop_
_entity.id
_entity.type
_entity.pdbx_description
1 polymer ?
#
loop_
_entity_poly.entity_id
_entity_poly.type
_entity_poly.pdbx_seq_one_letter_code
_entity_poly.pdbx_strand_id
1 'polypeptide(L)'
;MVGKTPRGAIAFKFPAKEVTSLIEKIVVQVGRTGALTPVAYLRPVRIGGTLVTRATLHNEDEIKRLNVKIGDTVIVQRAGDVIPDVVKVIKKLRTGKEKKFQMPKRCPVCGSKVIRPKGEVVHRCTNKKCGAQQKKQLIHFVSKKAFDIEGLGPKIVAQLMDEGLVADPADFFSLKQGDLVPLER
;
A
#
# COMPACT_ATOMS: atom_id res chain seq x y z
N MET A 1 20.71 -21.01 -8.61
CA MET A 1 19.54 -20.24 -8.14
C MET A 1 18.86 -19.62 -9.36
N VAL A 2 17.52 -19.52 -9.38
CA VAL A 2 16.82 -18.69 -10.38
C VAL A 2 15.96 -17.69 -9.62
N GLY A 3 16.23 -16.39 -9.78
CA GLY A 3 15.58 -15.36 -8.97
C GLY A 3 15.98 -15.44 -7.49
N LYS A 4 14.99 -15.64 -6.60
CA LYS A 4 15.17 -15.56 -5.13
C LYS A 4 15.12 -16.92 -4.40
N THR A 5 15.00 -18.05 -5.10
CA THR A 5 14.77 -19.36 -4.46
C THR A 5 15.55 -20.51 -5.12
N PRO A 6 15.91 -21.56 -4.35
CA PRO A 6 16.46 -22.80 -4.89
C PRO A 6 15.39 -23.61 -5.65
N ARG A 7 15.82 -24.46 -6.61
CA ARG A 7 14.91 -25.30 -7.41
C ARG A 7 14.61 -26.66 -6.76
N GLY A 8 15.55 -27.19 -5.96
CA GLY A 8 15.44 -28.52 -5.35
C GLY A 8 14.80 -28.54 -3.96
N ALA A 9 14.21 -27.42 -3.51
CA ALA A 9 13.62 -27.33 -2.18
C ALA A 9 12.37 -26.44 -2.20
N ILE A 10 11.36 -26.81 -1.41
CA ILE A 10 10.11 -26.07 -1.24
C ILE A 10 9.79 -25.93 0.25
N ALA A 11 9.25 -24.78 0.64
CA ALA A 11 8.72 -24.60 2.00
C ALA A 11 7.25 -25.02 2.04
N PHE A 12 6.95 -26.12 2.74
CA PHE A 12 5.58 -26.56 2.99
C PHE A 12 5.00 -25.80 4.19
N LYS A 13 4.13 -24.82 3.94
CA LYS A 13 3.57 -23.94 4.98
C LYS A 13 2.32 -24.52 5.62
N PHE A 14 2.12 -24.25 6.91
CA PHE A 14 0.86 -24.54 7.60
C PHE A 14 -0.30 -23.70 7.02
N PRO A 15 -1.55 -24.15 7.20
CA PRO A 15 -2.73 -23.35 6.86
C PRO A 15 -2.69 -21.97 7.53
N ALA A 16 -3.09 -20.94 6.78
CA ALA A 16 -3.11 -19.58 7.32
C ALA A 16 -4.17 -19.46 8.42
N LYS A 17 -3.83 -18.75 9.51
CA LYS A 17 -4.80 -18.44 10.56
C LYS A 17 -5.79 -17.39 10.04
N GLU A 18 -7.05 -17.78 9.94
CA GLU A 18 -8.17 -16.90 9.59
C GLU A 18 -8.80 -16.32 10.87
N VAL A 19 -9.08 -15.02 10.87
CA VAL A 19 -9.85 -14.36 11.93
C VAL A 19 -10.90 -13.44 11.33
N THR A 20 -11.91 -13.09 12.10
CA THR A 20 -12.94 -12.13 11.71
C THR A 20 -12.61 -10.74 12.23
N SER A 21 -12.84 -9.71 11.40
CA SER A 21 -12.77 -8.31 11.81
C SER A 21 -13.74 -7.44 11.00
N LEU A 22 -13.96 -6.22 11.44
CA LEU A 22 -14.84 -5.24 10.80
C LEU A 22 -14.02 -4.28 9.92
N ILE A 23 -14.48 -4.02 8.69
CA ILE A 23 -13.92 -2.95 7.86
C ILE A 23 -14.49 -1.60 8.31
N GLU A 24 -13.64 -0.74 8.87
CA GLU A 24 -14.04 0.61 9.29
C GLU A 24 -14.03 1.60 8.14
N LYS A 25 -13.02 1.52 7.27
CA LYS A 25 -12.90 2.34 6.06
C LYS A 25 -12.02 1.66 5.02
N ILE A 26 -12.15 2.08 3.77
CA ILE A 26 -11.26 1.67 2.68
C ILE A 26 -10.59 2.92 2.15
N VAL A 27 -9.26 2.93 2.12
CA VAL A 27 -8.46 4.05 1.62
C VAL A 27 -7.67 3.57 0.42
N VAL A 28 -7.59 4.41 -0.61
CA VAL A 28 -6.81 4.11 -1.81
C VAL A 28 -5.41 4.68 -1.67
N GLN A 29 -4.41 3.80 -1.77
CA GLN A 29 -3.01 4.19 -1.79
C GLN A 29 -2.50 4.28 -3.24
N VAL A 30 -1.73 5.31 -3.54
CA VAL A 30 -1.07 5.47 -4.84
C VAL A 30 0.34 4.87 -4.73
N GLY A 31 0.65 3.87 -5.54
CA GLY A 31 1.95 3.21 -5.64
C GLY A 31 2.98 4.03 -6.40
N ARG A 32 4.23 3.55 -6.43
CA ARG A 32 5.35 4.18 -7.14
C ARG A 32 5.07 4.38 -8.63
N THR A 33 4.42 3.42 -9.27
CA THR A 33 4.08 3.43 -10.70
C THR A 33 2.71 4.05 -10.98
N GLY A 34 2.15 4.78 -10.01
CA GLY A 34 0.82 5.37 -10.10
C GLY A 34 -0.33 4.39 -9.88
N ALA A 35 -0.05 3.12 -9.59
CA ALA A 35 -1.07 2.10 -9.30
C ALA A 35 -1.92 2.49 -8.07
N LEU A 36 -3.24 2.48 -8.19
CA LEU A 36 -4.18 2.70 -7.10
C LEU A 36 -4.53 1.35 -6.46
N THR A 37 -4.09 1.16 -5.23
CA THR A 37 -4.33 -0.06 -4.44
C THR A 37 -5.29 0.26 -3.29
N PRO A 38 -6.47 -0.38 -3.25
CA PRO A 38 -7.39 -0.22 -2.12
C PRO A 38 -6.89 -1.00 -0.90
N VAL A 39 -6.89 -0.35 0.25
CA VAL A 39 -6.48 -0.92 1.54
C VAL A 39 -7.63 -0.79 2.52
N ALA A 40 -8.05 -1.93 3.09
CA ALA A 40 -9.04 -1.97 4.16
C ALA A 40 -8.38 -1.60 5.49
N TYR A 41 -8.97 -0.63 6.19
CA TYR A 41 -8.69 -0.36 7.59
C TYR A 41 -9.67 -1.18 8.40
N LEU A 42 -9.11 -2.03 9.23
CA LEU A 42 -9.82 -3.01 10.02
C LEU A 42 -9.87 -2.54 11.47
N ARG A 43 -10.94 -2.90 12.16
CA ARG A 43 -10.93 -2.92 13.63
C ARG A 43 -9.75 -3.78 14.08
N PRO A 44 -8.89 -3.31 15.00
CA PRO A 44 -7.68 -4.04 15.39
C PRO A 44 -7.98 -5.49 15.80
N VAL A 45 -7.31 -6.45 15.16
CA VAL A 45 -7.50 -7.89 15.41
C VAL A 45 -6.14 -8.59 15.50
N ARG A 46 -6.02 -9.61 16.36
CA ARG A 46 -4.76 -10.38 16.48
C ARG A 46 -4.78 -11.60 15.55
N ILE A 47 -3.76 -11.72 14.69
CA ILE A 47 -3.56 -12.89 13.80
C ILE A 47 -2.16 -13.44 14.03
N GLY A 48 -2.06 -14.67 14.56
CA GLY A 48 -0.78 -15.31 14.82
C GLY A 48 0.12 -14.49 15.75
N GLY A 49 -0.45 -13.88 16.79
CA GLY A 49 0.28 -13.07 17.77
C GLY A 49 0.58 -11.63 17.36
N THR A 50 0.32 -11.22 16.13
CA THR A 50 0.52 -9.84 15.66
C THR A 50 -0.81 -9.08 15.56
N LEU A 51 -0.81 -7.81 15.97
CA LEU A 51 -1.95 -6.92 15.79
C LEU A 51 -2.03 -6.43 14.35
N VAL A 52 -3.15 -6.72 13.69
CA VAL A 52 -3.44 -6.32 12.32
C VAL A 52 -4.53 -5.26 12.33
N THR A 53 -4.24 -4.12 11.70
CA THR A 53 -5.16 -2.98 11.55
C THR A 53 -5.44 -2.64 10.08
N ARG A 54 -4.71 -3.26 9.16
CA ARG A 54 -4.79 -3.01 7.72
C ARG A 54 -4.70 -4.32 6.96
N ALA A 55 -5.50 -4.46 5.91
CA ALA A 55 -5.42 -5.57 4.97
C ALA A 55 -5.55 -5.07 3.53
N THR A 56 -4.85 -5.74 2.61
CA THR A 56 -4.96 -5.43 1.18
C THR A 56 -6.28 -5.96 0.62
N LEU A 57 -6.88 -5.19 -0.30
CA LEU A 57 -7.99 -5.63 -1.16
C LEU A 57 -7.54 -5.87 -2.60
N HIS A 58 -6.22 -5.85 -2.85
CA HIS A 58 -5.55 -6.04 -4.15
C HIS A 58 -5.92 -5.00 -5.23
N ASN A 59 -7.15 -5.00 -5.73
CA ASN A 59 -7.63 -4.16 -6.82
C ASN A 59 -9.16 -4.00 -6.79
N GLU A 60 -9.73 -3.26 -7.74
CA GLU A 60 -11.18 -3.05 -7.79
C GLU A 60 -11.97 -4.33 -8.13
N ASP A 61 -11.43 -5.18 -9.00
CA ASP A 61 -12.11 -6.41 -9.42
C ASP A 61 -12.25 -7.38 -8.25
N GLU A 62 -11.25 -7.44 -7.37
CA GLU A 62 -11.29 -8.24 -6.15
C GLU A 62 -12.34 -7.74 -5.16
N ILE A 63 -12.49 -6.41 -5.01
CA ILE A 63 -13.56 -5.81 -4.21
C ILE A 63 -14.93 -6.19 -4.77
N LYS A 64 -15.09 -6.18 -6.10
CA LYS A 64 -16.33 -6.59 -6.78
C LYS A 64 -16.60 -8.08 -6.60
N ARG A 65 -15.58 -8.92 -6.78
CA ARG A 65 -15.62 -10.39 -6.62
C ARG A 65 -16.07 -10.78 -5.22
N LEU A 66 -15.46 -10.18 -4.20
CA LEU A 66 -15.80 -10.41 -2.79
C LEU A 66 -17.08 -9.67 -2.36
N ASN A 67 -17.54 -8.71 -3.15
CA ASN A 67 -18.62 -7.78 -2.85
C ASN A 67 -18.40 -7.05 -1.51
N VAL A 68 -17.18 -6.54 -1.30
CA VAL A 68 -16.78 -5.86 -0.06
C VAL A 68 -17.43 -4.49 0.04
N LYS A 69 -17.99 -4.19 1.21
CA LYS A 69 -18.51 -2.88 1.58
C LYS A 69 -17.84 -2.35 2.85
N ILE A 70 -17.84 -1.05 3.02
CA ILE A 70 -17.40 -0.40 4.26
C ILE A 70 -18.44 -0.69 5.34
N GLY A 71 -18.00 -1.21 6.48
CA GLY A 71 -18.85 -1.72 7.56
C GLY A 71 -19.09 -3.23 7.51
N ASP A 72 -18.57 -3.96 6.52
CA ASP A 72 -18.70 -5.42 6.49
C ASP A 72 -17.81 -6.09 7.54
N THR A 73 -18.32 -7.18 8.12
CA THR A 73 -17.49 -8.17 8.82
C THR A 73 -16.83 -9.08 7.80
N VAL A 74 -15.51 -9.17 7.86
CA VAL A 74 -14.69 -9.91 6.90
C VAL A 74 -13.79 -10.91 7.59
N ILE A 75 -13.43 -11.96 6.85
CA ILE A 75 -12.39 -12.89 7.24
C ILE A 75 -11.08 -12.39 6.67
N VAL A 76 -10.09 -12.26 7.55
CA VAL A 76 -8.75 -11.77 7.26
C VAL A 76 -7.77 -12.86 7.61
N GLN A 77 -6.78 -13.04 6.76
CA GLN A 77 -5.68 -13.95 7.00
C GLN A 77 -4.35 -13.21 6.82
N ARG A 78 -3.23 -13.87 7.16
CA ARG A 78 -1.89 -13.41 6.78
C ARG A 78 -1.34 -14.33 5.71
N ALA A 79 -1.35 -13.89 4.46
CA ALA A 79 -0.74 -14.62 3.37
C ALA A 79 0.75 -14.87 3.65
N GLY A 80 1.10 -16.16 3.82
CA GLY A 80 2.46 -16.61 4.05
C GLY A 80 3.15 -15.99 5.27
N ASP A 81 2.38 -15.62 6.30
CA ASP A 81 2.79 -14.95 7.55
C ASP A 81 3.33 -13.52 7.42
N VAL A 82 3.13 -12.83 6.28
CA VAL A 82 3.69 -11.48 6.08
C VAL A 82 2.61 -10.42 5.86
N ILE A 83 1.80 -10.56 4.80
CA ILE A 83 0.90 -9.48 4.35
C ILE A 83 -0.55 -9.88 4.64
N PRO A 84 -1.28 -9.10 5.46
CA PRO A 84 -2.69 -9.37 5.70
C PRO A 84 -3.57 -9.05 4.47
N ASP A 85 -4.48 -9.96 4.15
CA ASP A 85 -5.42 -9.89 3.04
C ASP A 85 -6.84 -10.32 3.46
N VAL A 86 -7.84 -9.78 2.77
CA VAL A 86 -9.25 -10.12 3.01
C VAL A 86 -9.63 -11.33 2.16
N VAL A 87 -10.05 -12.42 2.81
CA VAL A 87 -10.38 -13.69 2.15
C VAL A 87 -11.83 -13.71 1.67
N LYS A 88 -12.77 -13.33 2.54
CA LYS A 88 -14.21 -13.33 2.25
C LYS A 88 -14.99 -12.41 3.16
N VAL A 89 -16.17 -12.01 2.69
CA VAL A 89 -17.13 -11.21 3.45
C VAL A 89 -18.19 -12.11 4.09
N ILE A 90 -18.48 -11.89 5.37
CA ILE A 90 -19.57 -12.58 6.07
C ILE A 90 -20.88 -11.83 5.83
N LYS A 91 -21.49 -12.08 4.67
CA LYS A 91 -22.71 -11.37 4.21
C LYS A 91 -23.90 -11.51 5.19
N LYS A 92 -23.95 -12.58 5.99
CA LYS A 92 -25.00 -12.83 6.99
C LYS A 92 -25.01 -11.81 8.14
N LEU A 93 -23.89 -11.15 8.40
CA LEU A 93 -23.74 -10.16 9.47
C LEU A 93 -24.01 -8.72 9.00
N ARG A 94 -24.56 -8.56 7.78
CA ARG A 94 -24.89 -7.24 7.24
C ARG A 94 -26.12 -6.67 7.94
N THR A 95 -25.98 -5.44 8.38
CA THR A 95 -27.00 -4.61 9.01
C THR A 95 -27.78 -3.77 8.00
N GLY A 96 -27.32 -3.70 6.74
CA GLY A 96 -27.91 -2.84 5.70
C GLY A 96 -27.37 -1.41 5.70
N LYS A 97 -26.59 -1.02 6.71
CA LYS A 97 -25.95 0.30 6.81
C LYS A 97 -24.62 0.39 6.06
N GLU A 98 -24.17 -0.71 5.44
CA GLU A 98 -22.86 -0.79 4.80
C GLU A 98 -22.79 0.02 3.49
N LYS A 99 -21.67 0.72 3.29
CA LYS A 99 -21.49 1.60 2.14
C LYS A 99 -20.71 0.89 1.03
N LYS A 100 -21.23 0.94 -0.20
CA LYS A 100 -20.49 0.43 -1.37
C LYS A 100 -19.23 1.26 -1.59
N PHE A 101 -18.10 0.59 -1.78
CA PHE A 101 -16.86 1.24 -2.18
C PHE A 101 -16.83 1.43 -3.70
N GLN A 102 -16.36 2.58 -4.16
CA GLN A 102 -16.10 2.85 -5.57
C GLN A 102 -14.67 3.37 -5.70
N MET A 103 -13.95 2.89 -6.72
CA MET A 103 -12.62 3.39 -7.03
C MET A 103 -12.73 4.86 -7.46
N PRO A 104 -11.92 5.78 -6.91
CA PRO A 104 -12.02 7.19 -7.23
C PRO A 104 -11.59 7.44 -8.68
N LYS A 105 -12.36 8.26 -9.40
CA LYS A 105 -12.05 8.69 -10.78
C LYS A 105 -10.90 9.71 -10.84
N ARG A 106 -10.54 10.30 -9.70
CA ARG A 106 -9.45 11.25 -9.53
C ARG A 106 -8.47 10.73 -8.47
N CYS A 107 -7.20 11.01 -8.66
CA CYS A 107 -6.16 10.60 -7.75
C CYS A 107 -6.35 11.31 -6.40
N PRO A 108 -6.38 10.58 -5.26
CA PRO A 108 -6.60 11.19 -3.95
C PRO A 108 -5.45 12.08 -3.48
N VAL A 109 -4.30 12.07 -4.18
CA VAL A 109 -3.12 12.86 -3.82
C VAL A 109 -2.96 14.09 -4.70
N CYS A 110 -3.01 13.94 -6.04
CA CYS A 110 -2.76 15.04 -6.97
C CYS A 110 -4.00 15.50 -7.76
N GLY A 111 -5.19 14.95 -7.48
CA GLY A 111 -6.44 15.31 -8.16
C GLY A 111 -6.54 14.94 -9.66
N SER A 112 -5.46 14.42 -10.24
CA SER A 112 -5.37 14.08 -11.66
C SER A 112 -6.28 12.90 -12.04
N LYS A 113 -6.62 12.77 -13.33
CA LYS A 113 -7.50 11.71 -13.82
C LYS A 113 -6.90 10.31 -13.56
N VAL A 114 -7.75 9.40 -13.10
CA VAL A 114 -7.41 7.97 -12.97
C VAL A 114 -7.94 7.25 -14.20
N ILE A 115 -7.10 6.43 -14.81
CA ILE A 115 -7.48 5.58 -15.92
C ILE A 115 -7.19 4.12 -15.59
N ARG A 116 -7.99 3.22 -16.15
CA ARG A 116 -7.69 1.79 -16.20
C ARG A 116 -7.27 1.48 -17.63
N PRO A 117 -5.97 1.26 -17.91
CA PRO A 117 -5.52 0.91 -19.25
C PRO A 117 -6.24 -0.34 -19.77
N LYS A 118 -6.49 -0.40 -21.09
CA LYS A 118 -7.17 -1.54 -21.70
C LYS A 118 -6.33 -2.80 -21.50
N GLY A 119 -6.93 -3.84 -20.90
CA GLY A 119 -6.26 -5.10 -20.56
C GLY A 119 -5.59 -5.14 -19.18
N GLU A 120 -5.52 -4.01 -18.46
CA GLU A 120 -5.01 -3.99 -17.08
C GLU A 120 -6.15 -4.10 -16.05
N VAL A 121 -5.86 -4.76 -14.93
CA VAL A 121 -6.76 -4.85 -13.76
C VAL A 121 -6.61 -3.63 -12.83
N VAL A 122 -5.44 -2.98 -12.89
CA VAL A 122 -5.05 -1.94 -11.95
C VAL A 122 -5.38 -0.56 -12.49
N HIS A 123 -6.03 0.26 -11.67
CA HIS A 123 -6.24 1.68 -11.95
C HIS A 123 -4.96 2.45 -11.72
N ARG A 124 -4.65 3.42 -12.59
CA ARG A 124 -3.43 4.22 -12.49
C ARG A 124 -3.71 5.72 -12.58
N CYS A 125 -2.95 6.48 -11.80
CA CYS A 125 -2.86 7.93 -11.94
C CYS A 125 -2.10 8.27 -13.22
N THR A 126 -2.67 9.12 -14.09
CA THR A 126 -2.03 9.54 -15.36
C THR A 126 -0.87 10.51 -15.15
N ASN A 127 -0.89 11.27 -14.06
CA ASN A 127 0.14 12.27 -13.79
C ASN A 127 1.43 11.61 -13.29
N LYS A 128 2.49 11.68 -14.11
CA LYS A 128 3.84 11.21 -13.79
C LYS A 128 4.52 12.06 -12.70
N LYS A 129 4.17 13.34 -12.58
CA LYS A 129 4.63 14.27 -11.53
C LYS A 129 3.72 14.25 -10.29
N CYS A 130 3.06 13.12 -10.03
CA CYS A 130 2.24 12.98 -8.82
C CYS A 130 3.17 12.92 -7.60
N GLY A 131 2.99 13.81 -6.62
CA GLY A 131 3.83 13.84 -5.41
C GLY A 131 3.93 12.50 -4.68
N ALA A 132 2.87 11.68 -4.67
CA ALA A 132 2.93 10.33 -4.10
C ALA A 132 3.81 9.36 -4.92
N GLN A 133 3.84 9.49 -6.24
CA GLN A 133 4.72 8.68 -7.09
C GLN A 133 6.18 9.11 -6.90
N GLN A 134 6.44 10.42 -6.93
CA GLN A 134 7.75 11.02 -6.70
C GLN A 134 8.31 10.61 -5.34
N LYS A 135 7.52 10.77 -4.26
CA LYS A 135 7.91 10.31 -2.91
C LYS A 135 8.26 8.84 -2.87
N LYS A 136 7.42 7.97 -3.44
CA LYS A 136 7.71 6.53 -3.47
C LYS A 136 8.89 6.17 -4.38
N GLN A 137 9.18 6.98 -5.39
CA GLN A 137 10.33 6.81 -6.27
C GLN A 137 11.62 7.17 -5.54
N LEU A 138 11.65 8.29 -4.81
CA LEU A 138 12.79 8.70 -3.98
C LEU A 138 13.04 7.69 -2.85
N ILE A 139 11.99 7.25 -2.15
CA ILE A 139 12.10 6.20 -1.12
C ILE A 139 12.65 4.89 -1.72
N HIS A 140 12.27 4.55 -2.95
CA HIS A 140 12.82 3.38 -3.62
C HIS A 140 14.28 3.58 -4.01
N PHE A 141 14.65 4.77 -4.50
CA PHE A 141 16.00 5.11 -4.90
C PHE A 141 16.99 4.94 -3.75
N VAL A 142 16.66 5.45 -2.57
CA VAL A 142 17.51 5.31 -1.36
C VAL A 142 17.43 3.93 -0.72
N SER A 143 16.55 3.04 -1.18
CA SER A 143 16.37 1.73 -0.55
C SER A 143 17.56 0.78 -0.76
N LYS A 144 17.70 -0.20 0.14
CA LYS A 144 18.72 -1.26 0.09
C LYS A 144 18.82 -2.05 -1.22
N LYS A 145 17.77 -2.04 -2.03
CA LYS A 145 17.74 -2.74 -3.33
C LYS A 145 18.12 -1.85 -4.51
N ALA A 146 18.40 -0.57 -4.25
CA ALA A 146 18.74 0.43 -5.24
C ALA A 146 20.09 1.06 -4.86
N PHE A 147 20.12 2.33 -4.47
CA PHE A 147 21.36 3.04 -4.16
C PHE A 147 21.86 2.82 -2.71
N ASP A 148 21.08 2.13 -1.87
CA ASP A 148 21.44 1.71 -0.51
C ASP A 148 22.01 2.83 0.37
N ILE A 149 21.26 3.93 0.49
CA ILE A 149 21.66 5.06 1.33
C ILE A 149 21.10 4.85 2.74
N GLU A 150 21.96 4.37 3.63
CA GLU A 150 21.61 4.17 5.03
C GLU A 150 21.27 5.49 5.73
N GLY A 151 20.34 5.44 6.68
CA GLY A 151 19.84 6.61 7.39
C GLY A 151 18.70 7.36 6.68
N LEU A 152 18.60 7.31 5.34
CA LEU A 152 17.52 7.98 4.61
C LEU A 152 16.22 7.15 4.57
N GLY A 153 15.51 7.15 5.69
CA GLY A 153 14.21 6.47 5.83
C GLY A 153 13.05 7.22 5.17
N PRO A 154 11.87 6.57 5.02
CA PRO A 154 10.67 7.17 4.43
C PRO A 154 10.19 8.48 5.09
N LYS A 155 10.48 8.68 6.38
CA LYS A 155 10.14 9.91 7.11
C LYS A 155 11.05 11.06 6.72
N ILE A 156 12.37 10.84 6.70
CA ILE A 156 13.35 11.86 6.32
C ILE A 156 13.16 12.26 4.86
N VAL A 157 12.97 11.29 3.96
CA VAL A 157 12.66 11.59 2.55
C VAL A 157 11.36 12.40 2.43
N ALA A 158 10.35 12.14 3.27
CA ALA A 158 9.14 12.96 3.27
C ALA A 158 9.45 14.42 3.66
N GLN A 159 10.17 14.61 4.76
CA GLN A 159 10.52 15.92 5.28
C GLN A 159 11.38 16.73 4.30
N LEU A 160 12.38 16.10 3.70
CA LEU A 160 13.21 16.72 2.65
C LEU A 160 12.39 17.19 1.44
N MET A 161 11.34 16.43 1.08
CA MET A 161 10.43 16.85 0.02
C MET A 161 9.50 17.98 0.46
N ASP A 162 8.99 17.92 1.70
CA ASP A 162 8.05 18.91 2.23
C ASP A 162 8.73 20.28 2.42
N GLU A 163 10.02 20.30 2.78
CA GLU A 163 10.88 21.49 2.83
C GLU A 163 11.41 21.93 1.45
N GLY A 164 11.08 21.21 0.37
CA GLY A 164 11.52 21.53 -0.99
C GLY A 164 13.01 21.32 -1.27
N LEU A 165 13.73 20.63 -0.38
CA LEU A 165 15.16 20.34 -0.51
C LEU A 165 15.44 19.22 -1.52
N VAL A 166 14.49 18.32 -1.72
CA VAL A 166 14.62 17.20 -2.67
C VAL A 166 13.35 17.04 -3.50
N ALA A 167 13.50 17.15 -4.82
CA ALA A 167 12.47 16.82 -5.79
C ALA A 167 12.84 15.58 -6.61
N ASP A 168 14.11 15.39 -6.94
CA ASP A 168 14.58 14.27 -7.75
C ASP A 168 15.77 13.52 -7.12
N PRO A 169 16.16 12.36 -7.66
CA PRO A 169 17.26 11.59 -7.09
C PRO A 169 18.62 12.30 -7.11
N ALA A 170 18.85 13.25 -8.02
CA ALA A 170 20.11 13.97 -8.11
C ALA A 170 20.27 14.97 -6.96
N ASP A 171 19.16 15.54 -6.48
CA ASP A 171 19.16 16.48 -5.35
C ASP A 171 19.76 15.88 -4.07
N PHE A 172 19.67 14.56 -3.86
CA PHE A 172 20.30 13.92 -2.71
C PHE A 172 21.82 14.13 -2.64
N PHE A 173 22.48 14.34 -3.79
CA PHE A 173 23.92 14.54 -3.88
C PHE A 173 24.32 16.02 -3.81
N SER A 174 23.37 16.95 -3.92
CA SER A 174 23.61 18.38 -3.78
C SER A 174 23.35 18.88 -2.35
N LEU A 175 22.71 18.07 -1.50
CA LEU A 175 22.47 18.38 -0.08
C LEU A 175 23.76 18.65 0.67
N LYS A 176 23.81 19.76 1.41
CA LYS A 176 24.91 20.12 2.31
C LYS A 176 24.54 19.83 3.74
N GLN A 177 25.55 19.71 4.59
CA GLN A 177 25.33 19.47 6.03
C GLN A 177 24.40 20.52 6.66
N GLY A 178 24.55 21.80 6.28
CA GLY A 178 23.71 22.90 6.77
C GLY A 178 22.22 22.78 6.41
N ASP A 179 21.87 22.05 5.35
CA ASP A 179 20.47 21.86 4.92
C ASP A 179 19.75 20.80 5.78
N LEU A 180 20.51 19.95 6.47
CA LEU A 180 20.01 18.83 7.28
C LEU A 180 19.91 19.16 8.77
N VAL A 181 20.70 20.11 9.26
CA VAL A 181 20.70 20.57 10.66
C VAL A 181 19.34 21.12 11.15
N PRO A 182 18.55 21.84 10.35
CA PRO A 182 17.26 22.38 10.80
C PRO A 182 16.16 21.32 10.87
N LEU A 183 16.37 20.13 10.31
CA LEU A 183 15.34 19.09 10.24
C LEU A 183 15.23 18.38 11.59
N GLU A 184 14.07 18.50 12.23
CA GLU A 184 13.74 17.73 13.44
C GLU A 184 13.83 16.22 13.16
N ARG A 185 14.39 15.45 14.11
CA ARG A 185 14.58 13.99 14.03
C ARG A 185 13.30 13.18 14.29
#